data_AF-A0A4D8R7E6-F1
#
_entry.id   AF-A0A4D8R7E6-F1
#
_cell.length_a   1.000
_cell.length_b   1.000
_cell.length_c   1.000
_cell.angle_alpha   90.00
_cell.angle_beta   90.00
_cell.angle_gamma   90.00
#
_symmetry.space_group_name_H-M   'P 1'
#
loop_
_entity.id
_entity.type
_entity.pdbx_description
1 polymer ?
#
loop_
_entity_poly.entity_id
_entity_poly.type
_entity_poly.pdbx_seq_one_letter_code
_entity_poly.pdbx_strand_id
1 'polypeptide(L)'
;MSTGLIALLDDVAGLAKVAAASLDDAAGQAARAGAKAAGVVVDDAAVTPRYVVGFTADRELPIIGKIALGSLKNKLVFLLPLALALSLVAPWAITPLLMLGGGFLCYEGAEKVWEALRPHAAHHDAEGGGVAGQDAAQFEREKVNSAIKTDLILSAEIMAIVLSTVAAETSSFWMQAAILAVVGAGITGVVYGAVALIVKADDVGLSLAQNGRPAASLLGLRTPSPGAPGGADRVLAPVTQALGRGLVKGMPVFLRLLALVGTAAMLWVGGGIVIHGLEGFGLTAIGHAIHGAAVAAGEAVPAAKAAVEWLVGAAGAGVFGLLLGALLIPLVHKVIEPLWGMVTGK
;
A
#
# COMPACT_ATOMS: atom_id res chain seq x y z
N MET A 1 56.91 1.49 15.75
CA MET A 1 55.72 0.67 16.08
C MET A 1 54.42 1.48 16.06
N SER A 2 54.41 2.80 16.27
CA SER A 2 53.18 3.64 16.34
C SER A 2 52.58 4.07 14.98
N THR A 3 53.32 3.99 13.89
CA THR A 3 52.84 4.35 12.54
C THR A 3 51.82 3.36 11.99
N GLY A 4 51.91 2.08 12.36
CA GLY A 4 50.97 1.04 11.90
C GLY A 4 49.56 1.17 12.48
N LEU A 5 49.41 1.66 13.72
CA LEU A 5 48.10 1.86 14.34
C LEU A 5 47.36 3.06 13.72
N ILE A 6 48.09 4.14 13.41
CA ILE A 6 47.53 5.34 12.76
C ILE A 6 47.09 5.03 11.33
N ALA A 7 47.89 4.26 10.58
CA ALA A 7 47.52 3.81 9.23
C ALA A 7 46.25 2.94 9.24
N LEU A 8 46.13 2.02 10.22
CA LEU A 8 44.95 1.16 10.35
C LEU A 8 43.69 1.95 10.74
N LEU A 9 43.83 3.00 11.56
CA LEU A 9 42.74 3.93 11.87
C LEU A 9 42.33 4.78 10.66
N ASP A 10 43.28 5.17 9.81
CA ASP A 10 43.00 5.91 8.57
C ASP A 10 42.30 5.02 7.52
N ASP A 11 42.70 3.74 7.43
CA ASP A 11 42.01 2.75 6.59
C ASP A 11 40.58 2.49 7.08
N VAL A 12 40.37 2.39 8.40
CA VAL A 12 39.02 2.26 8.99
C VAL A 12 38.19 3.52 8.75
N ALA A 13 38.80 4.71 8.86
CA ALA A 13 38.12 5.97 8.54
C ALA A 13 37.79 6.07 7.04
N GLY A 14 38.66 5.57 6.17
CA GLY A 14 38.43 5.44 4.73
C GLY A 14 37.27 4.50 4.41
N LEU A 15 37.28 3.29 5.00
CA LEU A 15 36.18 2.32 4.88
C LEU A 15 34.86 2.88 5.43
N ALA A 16 34.89 3.59 6.56
CA ALA A 16 33.72 4.23 7.12
C ALA A 16 33.15 5.34 6.21
N LYS A 17 34.02 6.14 5.58
CA LYS A 17 33.60 7.16 4.59
C LYS A 17 33.00 6.52 3.34
N VAL A 18 33.62 5.46 2.81
CA VAL A 18 33.09 4.72 1.65
C VAL A 18 31.76 4.06 1.98
N ALA A 19 31.63 3.46 3.18
CA ALA A 19 30.37 2.88 3.65
C ALA A 19 29.28 3.95 3.81
N ALA A 20 29.59 5.11 4.38
CA ALA A 20 28.66 6.23 4.51
C ALA A 20 28.20 6.77 3.14
N ALA A 21 29.13 6.94 2.20
CA ALA A 21 28.78 7.36 0.83
C ALA A 21 27.89 6.32 0.12
N SER A 22 28.15 5.03 0.32
CA SER A 22 27.34 3.94 -0.22
C SER A 22 25.93 3.89 0.39
N LEU A 23 25.81 4.21 1.68
CA LEU A 23 24.54 4.32 2.39
C LEU A 23 23.71 5.51 1.88
N ASP A 24 24.34 6.66 1.67
CA ASP A 24 23.67 7.86 1.12
C ASP A 24 23.14 7.61 -0.31
N ASP A 25 23.94 6.96 -1.16
CA ASP A 25 23.52 6.58 -2.52
C ASP A 25 22.37 5.56 -2.49
N ALA A 26 22.47 4.53 -1.63
CA ALA A 26 21.39 3.57 -1.41
C ALA A 26 20.09 4.25 -0.96
N ALA A 27 20.18 5.22 -0.04
CA ALA A 27 19.02 5.98 0.44
C ALA A 27 18.41 6.84 -0.67
N GLY A 28 19.22 7.50 -1.49
CA GLY A 28 18.76 8.28 -2.63
C GLY A 28 18.05 7.42 -3.69
N GLN A 29 18.62 6.26 -4.03
CA GLN A 29 18.03 5.32 -4.97
C GLN A 29 16.76 4.68 -4.40
N ALA A 30 16.76 4.32 -3.12
CA ALA A 30 15.57 3.82 -2.43
C ALA A 30 14.43 4.86 -2.42
N ALA A 31 14.73 6.14 -2.22
CA ALA A 31 13.72 7.20 -2.27
C ALA A 31 13.07 7.31 -3.66
N ARG A 32 13.87 7.25 -4.74
CA ARG A 32 13.35 7.29 -6.12
C ARG A 32 12.54 6.04 -6.49
N ALA A 33 13.06 4.86 -6.16
CA ALA A 33 12.38 3.60 -6.42
C ALA A 33 11.08 3.50 -5.61
N GLY A 34 11.11 3.92 -4.34
CA GLY A 34 9.92 4.02 -3.48
C GLY A 34 8.88 5.01 -4.01
N ALA A 35 9.30 6.15 -4.57
CA ALA A 35 8.39 7.12 -5.18
C ALA A 35 7.66 6.55 -6.40
N LYS A 36 8.33 5.73 -7.23
CA LYS A 36 7.68 5.04 -8.35
C LYS A 36 6.70 3.96 -7.88
N ALA A 37 7.04 3.27 -6.79
CA ALA A 37 6.15 2.28 -6.18
C ALA A 37 4.96 2.91 -5.44
N ALA A 38 5.02 4.20 -5.07
CA ALA A 38 4.03 4.87 -4.23
C ALA A 38 2.59 4.79 -4.77
N GLY A 39 2.40 4.71 -6.09
CA GLY A 39 1.07 4.50 -6.70
C GLY A 39 0.44 3.16 -6.29
N VAL A 40 1.22 2.07 -6.30
CA VAL A 40 0.77 0.73 -5.88
C VAL A 40 0.58 0.65 -4.37
N VAL A 41 1.40 1.39 -3.61
CA VAL A 41 1.35 1.42 -2.13
C VAL A 41 0.00 1.90 -1.60
N VAL A 42 -0.71 2.75 -2.36
CA VAL A 42 -2.06 3.21 -2.01
C VAL A 42 -3.06 2.05 -2.00
N ASP A 43 -2.90 1.08 -2.90
CA ASP A 43 -3.77 -0.11 -2.95
C ASP A 43 -3.57 -0.99 -1.71
N ASP A 44 -2.31 -1.21 -1.32
CA ASP A 44 -1.92 -1.93 -0.12
C ASP A 44 -2.53 -1.30 1.16
N ALA A 45 -2.54 0.04 1.23
CA ALA A 45 -3.13 0.80 2.33
C ALA A 45 -4.67 0.78 2.33
N ALA A 46 -5.31 0.61 1.17
CA ALA A 46 -6.77 0.59 1.04
C ALA A 46 -7.38 -0.76 1.42
N VAL A 47 -6.66 -1.87 1.23
CA VAL A 47 -7.18 -3.22 1.49
C VAL A 47 -7.02 -3.61 2.96
N THR A 48 -5.95 -3.16 3.63
CA THR A 48 -5.60 -3.62 4.98
C THR A 48 -6.63 -3.27 6.08
N PRO A 49 -7.25 -2.07 6.12
CA PRO A 49 -8.24 -1.73 7.13
C PRO A 49 -9.44 -2.70 7.15
N ARG A 50 -9.76 -3.35 6.03
CA ARG A 50 -10.89 -4.30 5.93
C ARG A 50 -10.68 -5.57 6.75
N TYR A 51 -9.43 -5.95 7.05
CA TYR A 51 -9.15 -7.19 7.79
C TYR A 51 -9.37 -7.07 9.30
N VAL A 52 -9.48 -5.85 9.83
CA VAL A 52 -9.73 -5.59 11.25
C VAL A 52 -11.18 -5.18 11.54
N VAL A 53 -11.99 -4.91 10.51
CA VAL A 53 -13.41 -4.60 10.67
C VAL A 53 -14.14 -5.78 11.32
N GLY A 54 -14.85 -5.50 12.41
CA GLY A 54 -15.64 -6.49 13.16
C GLY A 54 -14.91 -7.10 14.37
N PHE A 55 -13.63 -6.74 14.61
CA PHE A 55 -12.94 -7.05 15.86
C PHE A 55 -13.22 -5.97 16.92
N THR A 56 -12.95 -6.29 18.18
CA THR A 56 -13.00 -5.29 19.25
C THR A 56 -11.79 -4.36 19.14
N ALA A 57 -11.99 -3.07 19.45
CA ALA A 57 -10.98 -2.01 19.37
C ALA A 57 -9.62 -2.38 20.00
N ASP A 58 -9.61 -3.12 21.10
CA ASP A 58 -8.39 -3.57 21.80
C ASP A 58 -7.55 -4.57 20.98
N ARG A 59 -8.14 -5.22 19.97
CA ARG A 59 -7.49 -6.24 19.13
C ARG A 59 -7.05 -5.75 17.76
N GLU A 60 -7.56 -4.61 17.28
CA GLU A 60 -7.29 -4.14 15.92
C GLU A 60 -5.80 -3.80 15.70
N LEU A 61 -5.18 -3.04 16.63
CA LEU A 61 -3.75 -2.70 16.56
C LEU A 61 -2.81 -3.92 16.69
N PRO A 62 -3.02 -4.85 17.65
CA PRO A 62 -2.25 -6.09 17.71
C PRO A 62 -2.34 -6.93 16.43
N ILE A 63 -3.51 -7.01 15.79
CA ILE A 63 -3.71 -7.72 14.53
C ILE A 63 -2.87 -7.06 13.42
N ILE A 64 -2.96 -5.74 13.27
CA ILE A 64 -2.17 -4.98 12.29
C ILE A 64 -0.67 -5.20 12.51
N GLY A 65 -0.20 -5.21 13.77
CA GLY A 65 1.19 -5.52 14.10
C GLY A 65 1.63 -6.93 13.68
N LYS A 66 0.77 -7.94 13.86
CA LYS A 66 1.05 -9.33 13.40
C LYS A 66 1.12 -9.40 11.88
N ILE A 67 0.21 -8.71 11.17
CA ILE A 67 0.20 -8.67 9.71
C ILE A 67 1.46 -7.94 9.21
N ALA A 68 1.81 -6.78 9.78
CA ALA A 68 3.00 -6.02 9.42
C ALA A 68 4.29 -6.81 9.61
N LEU A 69 4.44 -7.51 10.73
CA LEU A 69 5.63 -8.35 10.98
C LEU A 69 5.68 -9.55 10.03
N GLY A 70 4.52 -10.16 9.74
CA GLY A 70 4.38 -11.24 8.76
C GLY A 70 4.73 -10.80 7.35
N SER A 71 4.21 -9.65 6.92
CA SER A 71 4.51 -8.98 5.66
C SER A 71 6.00 -8.67 5.53
N LEU A 72 6.61 -8.06 6.56
CA LEU A 72 8.02 -7.70 6.55
C LEU A 72 8.92 -8.95 6.41
N LYS A 73 8.61 -10.01 7.16
CA LYS A 73 9.31 -11.29 7.03
C LYS A 73 9.14 -11.85 5.62
N ASN A 74 7.94 -11.82 5.07
CA ASN A 74 7.67 -12.32 3.72
C ASN A 74 8.45 -11.56 2.64
N LYS A 75 8.48 -10.23 2.74
CA LYS A 75 9.24 -9.36 1.84
C LYS A 75 10.73 -9.64 1.90
N LEU A 76 11.32 -9.64 3.10
CA LEU A 76 12.77 -9.74 3.25
C LEU A 76 13.30 -11.17 3.09
N VAL A 77 12.54 -12.19 3.52
CA VAL A 77 13.01 -13.58 3.55
C VAL A 77 12.62 -14.37 2.31
N PHE A 78 11.49 -14.06 1.66
CA PHE A 78 11.03 -14.80 0.49
C PHE A 78 11.07 -13.96 -0.79
N LEU A 79 10.41 -12.80 -0.81
CA LEU A 79 10.30 -12.01 -2.04
C LEU A 79 11.64 -11.42 -2.48
N LEU A 80 12.41 -10.83 -1.56
CA LEU A 80 13.70 -10.22 -1.87
C LEU A 80 14.68 -11.23 -2.50
N PRO A 81 14.98 -12.39 -1.89
CA PRO A 81 15.89 -13.34 -2.51
C PRO A 81 15.33 -13.93 -3.81
N LEU A 82 14.00 -14.13 -3.91
CA LEU A 82 13.38 -14.58 -5.15
C LEU A 82 13.52 -13.54 -6.27
N ALA A 83 13.30 -12.27 -5.96
CA ALA A 83 13.41 -11.14 -6.87
C ALA A 83 14.85 -10.99 -7.38
N LEU A 84 15.84 -11.05 -6.47
CA LEU A 84 17.26 -11.05 -6.81
C LEU A 84 17.67 -12.29 -7.62
N ALA A 85 17.14 -13.48 -7.29
CA ALA A 85 17.41 -14.67 -8.08
C ALA A 85 16.82 -14.55 -9.50
N LEU A 86 15.62 -13.99 -9.63
CA LEU A 86 14.97 -13.75 -10.90
C LEU A 86 15.76 -12.75 -11.76
N SER A 87 16.31 -11.68 -11.15
CA SER A 87 17.14 -10.71 -11.89
C SER A 87 18.45 -11.31 -12.42
N LEU A 88 18.98 -12.34 -11.76
CA LEU A 88 20.18 -13.03 -12.22
C LEU A 88 19.89 -14.10 -13.29
N VAL A 89 18.84 -14.89 -13.10
CA VAL A 89 18.57 -16.09 -13.92
C VAL A 89 17.71 -15.77 -15.14
N ALA A 90 16.72 -14.90 -14.99
CA ALA A 90 15.77 -14.57 -16.04
C ALA A 90 15.30 -13.11 -15.95
N PRO A 91 16.20 -12.11 -16.11
CA PRO A 91 15.80 -10.70 -16.10
C PRO A 91 14.77 -10.35 -17.18
N TRP A 92 14.76 -11.09 -18.30
CA TRP A 92 13.73 -10.98 -19.35
C TRP A 92 12.32 -11.34 -18.86
N ALA A 93 12.19 -12.14 -17.79
CA ALA A 93 10.90 -12.55 -17.24
C ALA A 93 10.28 -11.48 -16.33
N ILE A 94 11.06 -10.50 -15.86
CA ILE A 94 10.57 -9.43 -14.97
C ILE A 94 9.47 -8.63 -15.68
N THR A 95 9.71 -8.17 -16.90
CA THR A 95 8.74 -7.35 -17.66
C THR A 95 7.43 -8.12 -17.96
N PRO A 96 7.44 -9.34 -18.51
CA PRO A 96 6.22 -10.15 -18.65
C PRO A 96 5.48 -10.39 -17.34
N LEU A 97 6.21 -10.68 -16.25
CA LEU A 97 5.61 -10.99 -14.96
C LEU A 97 4.95 -9.73 -14.34
N LEU A 98 5.59 -8.58 -14.50
CA LEU A 98 5.00 -7.27 -14.17
C LEU A 98 3.78 -6.96 -15.04
N MET A 99 3.83 -7.20 -16.35
CA MET A 99 2.68 -6.98 -17.24
C MET A 99 1.49 -7.88 -16.88
N LEU A 100 1.75 -9.12 -16.46
CA LEU A 100 0.70 -10.01 -15.95
C LEU A 100 0.11 -9.48 -14.63
N GLY A 101 0.95 -9.02 -13.69
CA GLY A 101 0.51 -8.37 -12.46
C GLY A 101 -0.34 -7.12 -12.74
N GLY A 102 0.16 -6.22 -13.58
CA GLY A 102 -0.57 -5.02 -13.99
C GLY A 102 -1.87 -5.34 -14.74
N GLY A 103 -1.90 -6.41 -15.54
CA GLY A 103 -3.12 -6.93 -16.15
C GLY A 103 -4.13 -7.44 -15.13
N PHE A 104 -3.67 -8.15 -14.09
CA PHE A 104 -4.51 -8.58 -12.98
C PHE A 104 -5.08 -7.39 -12.19
N LEU A 105 -4.26 -6.37 -11.89
CA LEU A 105 -4.73 -5.13 -11.26
C LEU A 105 -5.81 -4.42 -12.10
N CYS A 106 -5.61 -4.38 -13.43
CA CYS A 106 -6.59 -3.80 -14.35
C CYS A 106 -7.90 -4.58 -14.30
N TYR A 107 -7.84 -5.91 -14.31
CA TYR A 107 -9.00 -6.79 -14.16
C TYR A 107 -9.75 -6.53 -12.85
N GLU A 108 -9.06 -6.59 -11.70
CA GLU A 108 -9.69 -6.42 -10.38
C GLU A 108 -10.25 -5.00 -10.20
N GLY A 109 -9.53 -3.99 -10.68
CA GLY A 109 -9.99 -2.61 -10.70
C GLY A 109 -11.25 -2.43 -11.55
N ALA A 110 -11.30 -3.03 -12.74
CA ALA A 110 -12.46 -2.96 -13.62
C ALA A 110 -13.68 -3.72 -13.06
N GLU A 111 -13.46 -4.86 -12.41
CA GLU A 111 -14.50 -5.64 -11.73
C GLU A 111 -15.16 -4.81 -10.60
N LYS A 112 -14.36 -4.17 -9.73
CA LYS A 112 -14.87 -3.28 -8.68
C LYS A 112 -15.66 -2.09 -9.24
N VAL A 113 -15.22 -1.52 -10.36
CA VAL A 113 -15.97 -0.46 -11.06
C VAL A 113 -17.29 -1.01 -11.61
N TRP A 114 -17.29 -2.21 -12.19
CA TRP A 114 -18.49 -2.85 -12.72
C TRP A 114 -19.52 -3.17 -11.63
N GLU A 115 -19.07 -3.71 -10.49
CA GLU A 115 -19.91 -3.96 -9.31
C GLU A 115 -20.52 -2.66 -8.76
N ALA A 116 -19.73 -1.59 -8.67
CA ALA A 116 -20.21 -0.28 -8.22
C ALA A 116 -21.28 0.31 -9.15
N LEU A 117 -21.21 0.04 -10.45
CA LEU A 117 -22.20 0.47 -11.45
C LEU A 117 -23.45 -0.43 -11.50
N ARG A 118 -23.36 -1.69 -11.01
CA ARG A 118 -24.48 -2.63 -10.92
C ARG A 118 -24.72 -3.11 -9.48
N PRO A 119 -25.29 -2.27 -8.59
CA PRO A 119 -25.48 -2.60 -7.18
C PRO A 119 -26.52 -3.70 -6.84
N HIS A 120 -26.90 -4.59 -7.78
CA HIS A 120 -27.95 -5.61 -7.57
C HIS A 120 -27.46 -7.07 -7.68
N ALA A 121 -26.34 -7.42 -7.04
CA ALA A 121 -26.01 -8.82 -6.74
C ALA A 121 -24.91 -8.94 -5.66
N ALA A 122 -25.26 -8.72 -4.39
CA ALA A 122 -24.65 -9.39 -3.21
C ALA A 122 -25.18 -8.74 -1.92
N HIS A 123 -26.33 -9.20 -1.45
CA HIS A 123 -26.52 -9.32 -0.01
C HIS A 123 -25.89 -10.65 0.43
N HIS A 124 -25.51 -10.73 1.70
CA HIS A 124 -24.79 -11.81 2.40
C HIS A 124 -23.26 -11.67 2.36
N ASP A 125 -22.73 -10.96 3.37
CA ASP A 125 -21.60 -11.44 4.21
C ASP A 125 -21.26 -10.38 5.25
N ALA A 126 -22.12 -10.25 6.27
CA ALA A 126 -21.78 -9.60 7.53
C ALA A 126 -22.82 -9.97 8.60
N GLU A 127 -23.07 -11.26 8.83
CA GLU A 127 -23.70 -11.67 10.08
C GLU A 127 -22.65 -11.66 11.19
N GLY A 128 -22.72 -10.63 12.03
CA GLY A 128 -22.05 -10.60 13.32
C GLY A 128 -22.63 -11.67 14.24
N GLY A 129 -22.02 -12.85 14.23
CA GLY A 129 -22.20 -13.86 15.26
C GLY A 129 -21.00 -13.84 16.20
N GLY A 130 -21.18 -13.41 17.44
CA GLY A 130 -20.14 -13.47 18.46
C GLY A 130 -19.75 -14.93 18.74
N VAL A 131 -18.51 -15.31 18.38
CA VAL A 131 -18.03 -16.69 18.50
C VAL A 131 -17.19 -16.86 19.77
N ALA A 132 -17.47 -17.95 20.51
CA ALA A 132 -16.83 -18.28 21.78
C ALA A 132 -15.29 -18.41 21.68
N GLY A 133 -14.58 -18.09 22.77
CA GLY A 133 -13.16 -17.71 22.78
C GLY A 133 -12.10 -18.66 22.20
N GLN A 134 -12.40 -19.93 21.91
CA GLN A 134 -11.48 -20.82 21.16
C GLN A 134 -11.60 -20.65 19.64
N ASP A 135 -12.82 -20.41 19.16
CA ASP A 135 -13.12 -20.18 17.75
C ASP A 135 -12.67 -18.78 17.32
N ALA A 136 -12.83 -17.78 18.20
CA ALA A 136 -12.39 -16.41 17.94
C ALA A 136 -10.86 -16.29 17.72
N ALA A 137 -10.05 -17.05 18.47
CA ALA A 137 -8.59 -17.02 18.31
C ALA A 137 -8.13 -17.75 17.03
N GLN A 138 -8.87 -18.78 16.61
CA GLN A 138 -8.62 -19.46 15.34
C GLN A 138 -9.02 -18.56 14.16
N PHE A 139 -10.19 -17.95 14.23
CA PHE A 139 -10.67 -16.97 13.26
C PHE A 139 -9.71 -15.78 13.12
N GLU A 140 -9.16 -15.26 14.22
CA GLU A 140 -8.13 -14.20 14.19
C GLU A 140 -6.88 -14.67 13.45
N ARG A 141 -6.38 -15.87 13.73
CA ARG A 141 -5.20 -16.43 13.02
C ARG A 141 -5.47 -16.65 11.54
N GLU A 142 -6.66 -17.11 11.18
CA GLU A 142 -7.05 -17.31 9.79
C GLU A 142 -7.12 -15.97 9.04
N LYS A 143 -7.71 -14.93 9.65
CA LYS A 143 -7.73 -13.56 9.09
C LYS A 143 -6.31 -13.00 8.92
N VAL A 144 -5.46 -13.12 9.94
CA VAL A 144 -4.06 -12.68 9.87
C VAL A 144 -3.31 -13.42 8.76
N ASN A 145 -3.45 -14.75 8.67
CA ASN A 145 -2.78 -15.53 7.64
C ASN A 145 -3.30 -15.23 6.24
N SER A 146 -4.60 -14.97 6.08
CA SER A 146 -5.19 -14.55 4.81
C SER A 146 -4.64 -13.19 4.39
N ALA A 147 -4.58 -12.22 5.31
CA ALA A 147 -4.04 -10.90 5.04
C ALA A 147 -2.55 -10.96 4.65
N ILE A 148 -1.75 -11.77 5.36
CA ILE A 148 -0.33 -11.97 5.04
C ILE A 148 -0.13 -12.59 3.65
N LYS A 149 -1.02 -13.50 3.22
CA LYS A 149 -0.97 -14.10 1.87
C LYS A 149 -1.34 -13.09 0.79
N THR A 150 -2.40 -12.31 1.00
CA THR A 150 -2.79 -11.26 0.06
C THR A 150 -1.70 -10.19 -0.06
N ASP A 151 -1.11 -9.77 1.06
CA ASP A 151 0.01 -8.84 1.08
C ASP A 151 1.25 -9.40 0.37
N LEU A 152 1.56 -10.70 0.50
CA LEU A 152 2.67 -11.32 -0.24
C LEU A 152 2.50 -11.16 -1.77
N ILE A 153 1.27 -11.30 -2.26
CA ILE A 153 0.96 -11.17 -3.69
C ILE A 153 1.11 -9.70 -4.13
N LEU A 154 0.47 -8.74 -3.42
CA LEU A 154 0.63 -7.32 -3.73
C LEU A 154 2.09 -6.86 -3.62
N SER A 155 2.80 -7.34 -2.60
CA SER A 155 4.19 -6.97 -2.35
C SER A 155 5.15 -7.54 -3.38
N ALA A 156 4.81 -8.66 -4.02
CA ALA A 156 5.62 -9.21 -5.11
C ALA A 156 5.67 -8.23 -6.28
N GLU A 157 4.56 -7.57 -6.58
CA GLU A 157 4.48 -6.53 -7.61
C GLU A 157 5.31 -5.29 -7.23
N ILE A 158 5.12 -4.76 -6.02
CA ILE A 158 5.90 -3.63 -5.50
C ILE A 158 7.41 -3.94 -5.57
N MET A 159 7.81 -5.12 -5.13
CA MET A 159 9.22 -5.54 -5.19
C MET A 159 9.73 -5.75 -6.61
N ALA A 160 8.91 -6.22 -7.53
CA ALA A 160 9.28 -6.35 -8.93
C ALA A 160 9.43 -4.97 -9.61
N ILE A 161 8.60 -3.98 -9.29
CA ILE A 161 8.72 -2.59 -9.79
C ILE A 161 9.99 -1.92 -9.26
N VAL A 162 10.27 -2.10 -7.97
CA VAL A 162 11.49 -1.60 -7.34
C VAL A 162 12.70 -2.29 -7.97
N LEU A 163 12.66 -3.61 -8.14
CA LEU A 163 13.73 -4.36 -8.77
C LEU A 163 13.98 -3.90 -10.22
N SER A 164 12.95 -3.71 -11.03
CA SER A 164 13.13 -3.28 -12.42
C SER A 164 13.73 -1.88 -12.52
N THR A 165 13.33 -0.97 -11.62
CA THR A 165 13.91 0.38 -11.53
C THR A 165 15.37 0.34 -11.11
N VAL A 166 15.68 -0.41 -10.04
CA VAL A 166 17.02 -0.43 -9.46
C VAL A 166 17.98 -1.25 -10.33
N ALA A 167 17.52 -2.32 -10.99
CA ALA A 167 18.31 -3.09 -11.94
C ALA A 167 18.70 -2.27 -13.18
N ALA A 168 17.92 -1.25 -13.54
CA ALA A 168 18.27 -0.31 -14.60
C ALA A 168 19.31 0.74 -14.16
N GLU A 169 19.36 1.09 -12.87
CA GLU A 169 20.24 2.15 -12.34
C GLU A 169 21.58 1.62 -11.81
N THR A 170 21.62 0.43 -11.19
CA THR A 170 22.85 -0.13 -10.61
C THR A 170 23.05 -1.60 -10.93
N SER A 171 24.29 -1.97 -11.31
CA SER A 171 24.70 -3.36 -11.56
C SER A 171 25.16 -4.08 -10.29
N SER A 172 25.28 -3.37 -9.15
CA SER A 172 25.76 -3.96 -7.89
C SER A 172 24.64 -4.77 -7.22
N PHE A 173 24.85 -6.08 -7.13
CA PHE A 173 23.92 -7.01 -6.45
C PHE A 173 23.62 -6.60 -5.01
N TRP A 174 24.65 -6.20 -4.26
CA TRP A 174 24.49 -5.80 -2.85
C TRP A 174 23.74 -4.47 -2.71
N MET A 175 23.92 -3.55 -3.65
CA MET A 175 23.16 -2.29 -3.68
C MET A 175 21.70 -2.54 -4.02
N GLN A 176 21.42 -3.39 -5.00
CA GLN A 176 20.05 -3.83 -5.32
C GLN A 176 19.38 -4.46 -4.10
N ALA A 177 20.06 -5.40 -3.43
CA ALA A 177 19.55 -6.05 -2.22
C ALA A 177 19.27 -5.04 -1.09
N ALA A 178 20.20 -4.11 -0.85
CA ALA A 178 20.03 -3.07 0.16
C ALA A 178 18.84 -2.16 -0.15
N ILE A 179 18.69 -1.71 -1.39
CA ILE A 179 17.57 -0.86 -1.81
C ILE A 179 16.25 -1.61 -1.70
N LEU A 180 16.16 -2.85 -2.19
CA LEU A 180 14.94 -3.67 -2.03
C LEU A 180 14.57 -3.86 -0.56
N ALA A 181 15.56 -4.11 0.31
CA ALA A 181 15.32 -4.26 1.74
C ALA A 181 14.81 -2.96 2.37
N VAL A 182 15.44 -1.82 2.07
CA VAL A 182 15.05 -0.51 2.59
C VAL A 182 13.66 -0.13 2.10
N VAL A 183 13.38 -0.27 0.80
CA VAL A 183 12.07 0.06 0.23
C VAL A 183 10.99 -0.89 0.75
N GLY A 184 11.24 -2.19 0.80
CA GLY A 184 10.30 -3.17 1.33
C GLY A 184 9.96 -2.92 2.80
N ALA A 185 10.97 -2.63 3.64
CA ALA A 185 10.76 -2.29 5.05
C ALA A 185 10.06 -0.93 5.21
N GLY A 186 10.49 0.08 4.46
CA GLY A 186 9.94 1.43 4.49
C GLY A 186 8.47 1.48 4.08
N ILE A 187 8.11 0.83 2.96
CA ILE A 187 6.72 0.72 2.50
C ILE A 187 5.88 -0.01 3.55
N THR A 188 6.38 -1.11 4.12
CA THR A 188 5.66 -1.82 5.19
C THR A 188 5.42 -0.91 6.40
N GLY A 189 6.43 -0.14 6.82
CA GLY A 189 6.28 0.83 7.90
C GLY A 189 5.23 1.92 7.58
N VAL A 190 5.28 2.47 6.38
CA VAL A 190 4.37 3.55 5.94
C VAL A 190 2.92 3.05 5.83
N VAL A 191 2.69 1.93 5.14
CA VAL A 191 1.35 1.37 4.92
C VAL A 191 0.73 0.95 6.24
N TYR A 192 1.39 0.08 7.00
CA TYR A 192 0.82 -0.44 8.24
C TYR A 192 0.79 0.63 9.34
N GLY A 193 1.71 1.60 9.31
CA GLY A 193 1.67 2.78 10.16
C GLY A 193 0.46 3.67 9.86
N ALA A 194 0.18 3.96 8.58
CA ALA A 194 -0.99 4.71 8.18
C ALA A 194 -2.29 3.98 8.55
N VAL A 195 -2.36 2.66 8.33
CA VAL A 195 -3.50 1.83 8.72
C VAL A 195 -3.72 1.84 10.24
N ALA A 196 -2.65 1.71 11.03
CA ALA A 196 -2.73 1.81 12.48
C ALA A 196 -3.24 3.18 12.94
N LEU A 197 -2.84 4.27 12.28
CA LEU A 197 -3.35 5.62 12.56
C LEU A 197 -4.83 5.78 12.20
N ILE A 198 -5.26 5.21 11.06
CA ILE A 198 -6.67 5.24 10.62
C ILE A 198 -7.54 4.55 11.67
N VAL A 199 -7.15 3.35 12.07
CA VAL A 199 -7.86 2.54 13.08
C VAL A 199 -7.87 3.24 14.43
N LYS A 200 -6.73 3.83 14.84
CA LYS A 200 -6.64 4.61 16.08
C LYS A 200 -7.54 5.85 16.08
N ALA A 201 -7.76 6.47 14.92
CA ALA A 201 -8.63 7.64 14.82
C ALA A 201 -10.08 7.29 15.17
N ASP A 202 -10.54 6.05 14.89
CA ASP A 202 -11.88 5.59 15.27
C ASP A 202 -12.03 5.45 16.79
N ASP A 203 -11.06 4.78 17.44
CA ASP A 203 -10.97 4.66 18.90
C ASP A 203 -10.99 6.02 19.59
N VAL A 204 -10.20 6.97 19.07
CA VAL A 204 -10.13 8.34 19.58
C VAL A 204 -11.47 9.03 19.41
N GLY A 205 -12.16 8.81 18.29
CA GLY A 205 -13.51 9.30 18.04
C GLY A 205 -14.53 8.79 19.07
N LEU A 206 -14.53 7.48 19.34
CA LEU A 206 -15.37 6.84 20.37
C LEU A 206 -15.06 7.39 21.76
N SER A 207 -13.78 7.49 22.12
CA SER A 207 -13.33 8.06 23.39
C SER A 207 -13.80 9.50 23.55
N LEU A 208 -13.67 10.35 22.52
CA LEU A 208 -14.15 11.74 22.55
C LEU A 208 -15.68 11.83 22.64
N ALA A 209 -16.40 10.94 21.95
CA ALA A 209 -17.86 10.89 21.94
C ALA A 209 -18.47 10.52 23.30
N GLN A 210 -17.76 9.71 24.09
CA GLN A 210 -18.19 9.21 25.40
C GLN A 210 -17.59 10.01 26.57
N ASN A 211 -16.62 10.90 26.32
CA ASN A 211 -15.94 11.64 27.37
C ASN A 211 -16.82 12.78 27.94
N GLY A 212 -17.15 12.67 29.23
CA GLY A 212 -17.87 13.69 29.99
C GLY A 212 -16.95 14.70 30.72
N ARG A 213 -15.62 14.53 30.65
CA ARG A 213 -14.62 15.37 31.33
C ARG A 213 -13.41 15.69 30.42
N PRO A 214 -13.62 16.33 29.27
CA PRO A 214 -12.57 16.58 28.29
C PRO A 214 -11.46 17.51 28.78
N ALA A 215 -11.73 18.46 29.69
CA ALA A 215 -10.69 19.36 30.19
C ALA A 215 -9.70 18.60 31.09
N ALA A 216 -10.20 17.66 31.90
CA ALA A 216 -9.37 16.83 32.75
C ALA A 216 -8.52 15.81 31.95
N SER A 217 -9.07 15.25 30.86
CA SER A 217 -8.36 14.22 30.08
C SER A 217 -7.44 14.79 28.98
N LEU A 218 -7.78 15.92 28.35
CA LEU A 218 -7.01 16.47 27.23
C LEU A 218 -5.96 17.50 27.65
N LEU A 219 -6.28 18.35 28.65
CA LEU A 219 -5.38 19.43 29.09
C LEU A 219 -4.57 19.05 30.33
N GLY A 220 -4.72 17.82 30.84
CA GLY A 220 -4.04 17.37 32.06
C GLY A 220 -4.38 18.21 33.29
N LEU A 221 -5.48 18.98 33.24
CA LEU A 221 -5.97 19.80 34.34
C LEU A 221 -6.54 18.87 35.41
N ARG A 222 -5.66 18.42 36.30
CA ARG A 222 -5.97 17.54 37.43
C ARG A 222 -7.03 18.21 38.31
N THR A 223 -8.29 17.80 38.22
CA THR A 223 -9.31 18.22 39.20
C THR A 223 -9.12 17.37 40.47
N PRO A 224 -8.90 17.98 41.65
CA PRO A 224 -8.50 17.25 42.86
C PRO A 224 -9.61 16.43 43.56
N SER A 225 -10.79 16.19 42.96
CA SER A 225 -11.91 15.65 43.74
C SER A 225 -12.80 14.67 42.95
N PRO A 226 -13.27 13.57 43.59
CA PRO A 226 -14.35 12.74 43.05
C PRO A 226 -15.67 13.52 43.14
N GLY A 227 -15.92 14.38 42.13
CA GLY A 227 -17.11 15.25 42.05
C GLY A 227 -17.49 15.61 40.61
N ALA A 228 -18.68 16.20 40.44
CA ALA A 228 -19.33 16.51 39.16
C ALA A 228 -18.42 17.27 38.14
N PRO A 229 -18.66 17.16 36.82
CA PRO A 229 -17.87 17.82 35.77
C PRO A 229 -17.70 19.32 36.03
N GLY A 230 -16.46 19.81 35.90
CA GLY A 230 -16.13 21.23 36.10
C GLY A 230 -16.80 22.14 35.07
N GLY A 231 -16.77 23.46 35.31
CA GLY A 231 -17.33 24.43 34.37
C GLY A 231 -16.72 24.35 32.97
N ALA A 232 -15.39 24.17 32.89
CA ALA A 232 -14.68 23.97 31.63
C ALA A 232 -15.08 22.66 30.92
N ASP A 233 -15.31 21.58 31.67
CA ASP A 233 -15.78 20.31 31.10
C ASP A 233 -17.16 20.45 30.48
N ARG A 234 -18.09 21.19 31.11
CA ARG A 234 -19.44 21.40 30.56
C ARG A 234 -19.45 22.23 29.29
N VAL A 235 -18.49 23.15 29.13
CA VAL A 235 -18.34 23.98 27.93
C VAL A 235 -17.68 23.18 26.79
N LEU A 236 -16.68 22.35 27.09
CA LEU A 236 -15.92 21.59 26.10
C LEU A 236 -16.59 20.25 25.71
N ALA A 237 -17.40 19.65 26.59
CA ALA A 237 -18.09 18.39 26.34
C ALA A 237 -18.92 18.38 25.04
N PRO A 238 -19.82 19.34 24.76
CA PRO A 238 -20.62 19.28 23.54
C PRO A 238 -19.77 19.35 22.26
N VAL A 239 -18.69 20.13 22.27
CA VAL A 239 -17.77 20.27 21.12
C VAL A 239 -16.96 18.99 20.92
N THR A 240 -16.34 18.48 21.98
CA THR A 240 -15.53 17.25 21.92
C THR A 240 -16.37 16.02 21.59
N GLN A 241 -17.59 15.92 22.13
CA GLN A 241 -18.50 14.84 21.81
C GLN A 241 -19.07 14.95 20.39
N ALA A 242 -19.34 16.17 19.89
CA ALA A 242 -19.73 16.38 18.52
C ALA A 242 -18.61 15.99 17.54
N LEU A 243 -17.36 16.37 17.83
CA LEU A 243 -16.18 15.95 17.06
C LEU A 243 -15.99 14.43 17.11
N GLY A 244 -16.09 13.81 18.29
CA GLY A 244 -16.00 12.36 18.44
C GLY A 244 -17.07 11.61 17.64
N ARG A 245 -18.34 12.04 17.73
CA ARG A 245 -19.44 11.49 16.92
C ARG A 245 -19.22 11.73 15.43
N GLY A 246 -18.64 12.87 15.06
CA GLY A 246 -18.25 13.20 13.69
C GLY A 246 -17.20 12.24 13.13
N LEU A 247 -16.14 11.95 13.91
CA LEU A 247 -15.09 11.00 13.55
C LEU A 247 -15.67 9.59 13.32
N VAL A 248 -16.44 9.06 14.27
CA VAL A 248 -17.03 7.71 14.18
C VAL A 248 -18.02 7.60 13.02
N LYS A 249 -18.86 8.62 12.82
CA LYS A 249 -19.81 8.64 11.68
C LYS A 249 -19.09 8.86 10.34
N GLY A 250 -17.94 9.52 10.35
CA GLY A 250 -17.13 9.78 9.16
C GLY A 250 -16.33 8.57 8.72
N MET A 251 -15.95 7.67 9.64
CA MET A 251 -15.10 6.51 9.37
C MET A 251 -15.62 5.63 8.21
N PRO A 252 -16.92 5.24 8.14
CA PRO A 252 -17.42 4.45 7.02
C PRO A 252 -17.30 5.17 5.67
N VAL A 253 -17.50 6.49 5.63
CA VAL A 253 -17.36 7.30 4.41
C VAL A 253 -15.89 7.38 4.01
N PHE A 254 -15.00 7.60 4.97
CA PHE A 254 -13.56 7.61 4.75
C PHE A 254 -13.07 6.29 4.16
N LEU A 255 -13.49 5.15 4.71
CA LEU A 255 -13.14 3.82 4.19
C LEU A 255 -13.69 3.57 2.78
N ARG A 256 -14.89 4.07 2.46
CA ARG A 256 -15.44 4.01 1.09
C ARG A 256 -14.65 4.86 0.11
N LEU A 257 -14.25 6.08 0.51
CA LEU A 257 -13.41 6.94 -0.31
C LEU A 257 -12.03 6.32 -0.53
N LEU A 258 -11.44 5.73 0.52
CA LEU A 258 -10.16 5.03 0.41
C LEU A 258 -10.25 3.83 -0.55
N ALA A 259 -11.35 3.08 -0.51
CA ALA A 259 -11.60 1.99 -1.47
C ALA A 259 -11.77 2.48 -2.92
N LEU A 260 -12.43 3.63 -3.12
CA LEU A 260 -12.54 4.26 -4.44
C LEU A 260 -11.17 4.70 -4.96
N VAL A 261 -10.37 5.34 -4.10
CA VAL A 261 -9.00 5.76 -4.42
C VAL A 261 -8.13 4.56 -4.77
N GLY A 262 -8.20 3.48 -3.99
CA GLY A 262 -7.50 2.23 -4.31
C GLY A 262 -7.95 1.65 -5.66
N THR A 263 -9.24 1.62 -5.95
CA THR A 263 -9.71 1.15 -7.27
C THR A 263 -9.16 1.99 -8.43
N ALA A 264 -9.08 3.32 -8.26
CA ALA A 264 -8.48 4.20 -9.26
C ALA A 264 -6.96 3.99 -9.40
N ALA A 265 -6.26 3.75 -8.29
CA ALA A 265 -4.84 3.46 -8.28
C ALA A 265 -4.53 2.09 -8.94
N MET A 266 -5.29 1.03 -8.66
CA MET A 266 -5.15 -0.27 -9.34
C MET A 266 -5.23 -0.14 -10.87
N LEU A 267 -6.22 0.63 -11.35
CA LEU A 267 -6.42 0.86 -12.79
C LEU A 267 -5.30 1.68 -13.41
N TRP A 268 -4.91 2.79 -12.77
CA TRP A 268 -3.85 3.64 -13.26
C TRP A 268 -2.51 2.90 -13.25
N VAL A 269 -2.13 2.31 -12.12
CA VAL A 269 -0.82 1.67 -11.98
C VAL A 269 -0.74 0.43 -12.85
N GLY A 270 -1.75 -0.44 -12.82
CA GLY A 270 -1.81 -1.61 -13.70
C GLY A 270 -1.73 -1.22 -15.18
N GLY A 271 -2.48 -0.19 -15.59
CA GLY A 271 -2.42 0.33 -16.95
C GLY A 271 -1.05 0.87 -17.31
N GLY A 272 -0.40 1.63 -16.42
CA GLY A 272 0.95 2.16 -16.60
C GLY A 272 2.01 1.06 -16.75
N ILE A 273 1.94 0.01 -15.93
CA ILE A 273 2.85 -1.15 -16.00
C ILE A 273 2.72 -1.85 -17.36
N VAL A 274 1.48 -2.07 -17.81
CA VAL A 274 1.25 -2.74 -19.10
C VAL A 274 1.70 -1.84 -20.25
N ILE A 275 1.40 -0.53 -20.24
CA ILE A 275 1.87 0.40 -21.27
C ILE A 275 3.39 0.40 -21.35
N HIS A 276 4.09 0.51 -20.22
CA HIS A 276 5.55 0.52 -20.19
C HIS A 276 6.13 -0.83 -20.65
N GLY A 277 5.51 -1.94 -20.29
CA GLY A 277 5.88 -3.25 -20.80
C GLY A 277 5.70 -3.38 -22.31
N LEU A 278 4.60 -2.84 -22.86
CA LEU A 278 4.35 -2.79 -24.31
C LEU A 278 5.42 -1.97 -25.04
N GLU A 279 5.86 -0.84 -24.48
CA GLU A 279 7.00 -0.06 -25.02
C GLU A 279 8.27 -0.90 -25.10
N GLY A 280 8.56 -1.68 -24.04
CA GLY A 280 9.69 -2.60 -23.99
C GLY A 280 9.64 -3.69 -25.08
N PHE A 281 8.43 -4.08 -25.51
CA PHE A 281 8.22 -5.00 -26.65
C PHE A 281 8.12 -4.30 -28.02
N GLY A 282 8.34 -2.99 -28.08
CA GLY A 282 8.33 -2.20 -29.31
C GLY A 282 6.98 -1.58 -29.68
N LEU A 283 5.93 -1.77 -28.88
CA LEU A 283 4.61 -1.17 -29.06
C LEU A 283 4.52 0.19 -28.36
N THR A 284 5.19 1.19 -28.91
CA THR A 284 5.33 2.51 -28.28
C THR A 284 4.18 3.49 -28.56
N ALA A 285 3.27 3.15 -29.48
CA ALA A 285 2.23 4.07 -29.94
C ALA A 285 1.31 4.56 -28.81
N ILE A 286 0.92 3.68 -27.88
CA ILE A 286 0.01 4.01 -26.78
C ILE A 286 0.71 4.94 -25.78
N GLY A 287 1.94 4.59 -25.39
CA GLY A 287 2.74 5.40 -24.47
C GLY A 287 3.03 6.79 -25.05
N HIS A 288 3.44 6.88 -26.31
CA HIS A 288 3.66 8.16 -26.99
C HIS A 288 2.38 8.99 -27.13
N ALA A 289 1.22 8.37 -27.39
CA ALA A 289 -0.05 9.09 -27.46
C ALA A 289 -0.43 9.71 -26.10
N ILE A 290 -0.29 8.95 -25.02
CA ILE A 290 -0.57 9.44 -23.66
C ILE A 290 0.43 10.53 -23.26
N HIS A 291 1.73 10.31 -23.53
CA HIS A 291 2.76 11.30 -23.24
C HIS A 291 2.56 12.60 -24.03
N GLY A 292 2.24 12.50 -25.32
CA GLY A 292 1.93 13.65 -26.16
C GLY A 292 0.70 14.43 -25.66
N ALA A 293 -0.36 13.74 -25.25
CA ALA A 293 -1.53 14.37 -24.64
C ALA A 293 -1.19 15.05 -23.30
N ALA A 294 -0.36 14.43 -22.47
CA ALA A 294 0.09 14.98 -21.20
C ALA A 294 0.90 16.26 -21.39
N VAL A 295 1.90 16.24 -22.28
CA VAL A 295 2.74 17.42 -22.59
C VAL A 295 1.89 18.55 -23.17
N ALA A 296 0.99 18.26 -24.12
CA ALA A 296 0.10 19.26 -24.70
C ALA A 296 -0.82 19.91 -23.65
N ALA A 297 -1.34 19.12 -22.71
CA ALA A 297 -2.14 19.64 -21.61
C ALA A 297 -1.30 20.46 -20.60
N GLY A 298 -0.07 20.03 -20.31
CA GLY A 298 0.86 20.75 -19.45
C GLY A 298 1.26 22.11 -20.01
N GLU A 299 1.48 22.19 -21.32
CA GLU A 299 1.77 23.44 -22.02
C GLU A 299 0.59 24.42 -22.03
N ALA A 300 -0.64 23.92 -21.98
CA ALA A 300 -1.84 24.75 -21.84
C ALA A 300 -1.97 25.43 -20.46
N VAL A 301 -1.30 24.89 -19.42
CA VAL A 301 -1.31 25.45 -18.06
C VAL A 301 0.12 25.56 -17.51
N PRO A 302 0.94 26.50 -17.99
CA PRO A 302 2.37 26.59 -17.63
C PRO A 302 2.63 26.70 -16.12
N ALA A 303 1.74 27.39 -15.40
CA ALA A 303 1.83 27.57 -13.95
C ALA A 303 1.72 26.25 -13.15
N ALA A 304 1.14 25.20 -13.74
CA ALA A 304 0.95 23.90 -13.12
C ALA A 304 1.42 22.75 -14.04
N LYS A 305 2.34 23.02 -14.98
CA LYS A 305 2.73 22.11 -16.06
C LYS A 305 3.00 20.68 -15.56
N ALA A 306 3.88 20.53 -14.58
CA ALA A 306 4.24 19.22 -14.03
C ALA A 306 3.06 18.48 -13.39
N ALA A 307 2.17 19.19 -12.69
CA ALA A 307 1.00 18.59 -12.06
C ALA A 307 -0.03 18.14 -13.11
N VAL A 308 -0.21 18.93 -14.17
CA VAL A 308 -1.13 18.61 -15.27
C VAL A 308 -0.59 17.45 -16.11
N GLU A 309 0.70 17.45 -16.45
CA GLU A 309 1.34 16.35 -17.17
C GLU A 309 1.20 15.03 -16.40
N TRP A 310 1.48 15.06 -15.09
CA TRP A 310 1.30 13.90 -14.22
C TRP A 310 -0.14 13.44 -14.18
N LEU A 311 -1.11 14.35 -14.03
CA LEU A 311 -2.53 14.02 -13.94
C LEU A 311 -3.08 13.45 -15.25
N VAL A 312 -2.71 14.01 -16.39
CA VAL A 312 -3.15 13.52 -17.71
C VAL A 312 -2.48 12.20 -18.06
N GLY A 313 -1.18 12.04 -17.75
CA GLY A 313 -0.51 10.76 -17.87
C GLY A 313 -1.16 9.68 -17.01
N ALA A 314 -1.50 10.04 -15.76
CA ALA A 314 -2.19 9.17 -14.82
C ALA A 314 -3.58 8.76 -15.31
N ALA A 315 -4.37 9.74 -15.73
CA ALA A 315 -5.71 9.50 -16.29
C ALA A 315 -5.65 8.66 -17.56
N GLY A 316 -4.70 8.92 -18.46
CA GLY A 316 -4.52 8.15 -19.70
C GLY A 316 -4.19 6.69 -19.43
N ALA A 317 -3.25 6.43 -18.51
CA ALA A 317 -2.92 5.08 -18.08
C ALA A 317 -4.09 4.40 -17.34
N GLY A 318 -4.84 5.13 -16.51
CA GLY A 318 -6.05 4.61 -15.85
C GLY A 318 -7.19 4.26 -16.81
N VAL A 319 -7.41 5.08 -17.85
CA VAL A 319 -8.38 4.77 -18.91
C VAL A 319 -7.95 3.54 -19.68
N PHE A 320 -6.68 3.44 -20.07
CA PHE A 320 -6.15 2.24 -20.70
C PHE A 320 -6.32 1.00 -19.81
N GLY A 321 -5.98 1.12 -18.53
CA GLY A 321 -6.14 0.04 -17.56
C GLY A 321 -7.58 -0.40 -17.40
N LEU A 322 -8.54 0.54 -17.36
CA LEU A 322 -9.97 0.22 -17.31
C LEU A 322 -10.45 -0.51 -18.56
N LEU A 323 -10.00 -0.07 -19.75
CA LEU A 323 -10.34 -0.73 -21.02
C LEU A 323 -9.75 -2.14 -21.10
N LEU A 324 -8.49 -2.31 -20.70
CA LEU A 324 -7.81 -3.60 -20.63
C LEU A 324 -8.50 -4.52 -19.63
N GLY A 325 -8.80 -4.02 -18.43
CA GLY A 325 -9.52 -4.75 -17.39
C GLY A 325 -10.89 -5.22 -17.86
N ALA A 326 -11.69 -4.32 -18.45
CA ALA A 326 -12.99 -4.65 -19.01
C ALA A 326 -12.92 -5.73 -20.11
N LEU A 327 -11.83 -5.73 -20.91
CA LEU A 327 -11.56 -6.78 -21.90
C LEU A 327 -11.17 -8.11 -21.25
N LEU A 328 -10.44 -8.07 -20.13
CA LEU A 328 -10.01 -9.26 -19.38
C LEU A 328 -11.16 -9.93 -18.62
N ILE A 329 -12.17 -9.19 -18.15
CA ILE A 329 -13.34 -9.76 -17.44
C ILE A 329 -13.95 -10.98 -18.15
N PRO A 330 -14.40 -10.90 -19.42
CA PRO A 330 -14.97 -12.07 -20.09
C PRO A 330 -13.95 -13.18 -20.35
N LEU A 331 -12.66 -12.85 -20.48
CA LEU A 331 -11.59 -13.84 -20.66
C LEU A 331 -11.37 -14.65 -19.38
N VAL A 332 -11.29 -13.98 -18.23
CA VAL A 332 -11.09 -14.63 -16.93
C VAL A 332 -12.27 -15.55 -16.62
N HIS A 333 -13.50 -15.04 -16.66
CA HIS A 333 -14.68 -15.83 -16.28
C HIS A 333 -15.02 -16.95 -17.26
N LYS A 334 -14.83 -16.75 -18.58
CA LYS A 334 -15.25 -17.75 -19.57
C LYS A 334 -14.15 -18.74 -19.96
N VAL A 335 -12.89 -18.42 -19.69
CA VAL A 335 -11.75 -19.24 -20.13
C VAL A 335 -10.90 -19.68 -18.94
N ILE A 336 -10.41 -18.76 -18.12
CA ILE A 336 -9.43 -19.08 -17.07
C ILE A 336 -10.07 -19.84 -15.91
N GLU A 337 -11.19 -19.34 -15.36
CA GLU A 337 -11.91 -19.99 -14.26
C GLU A 337 -12.34 -21.43 -14.59
N PRO A 338 -13.00 -21.73 -15.72
CA PRO A 338 -13.40 -23.10 -16.03
C PRO A 338 -12.19 -24.01 -16.29
N LEU A 339 -11.12 -23.52 -16.92
CA LEU A 339 -9.89 -24.30 -17.09
C LEU A 339 -9.21 -24.61 -15.75
N TRP A 340 -9.19 -23.66 -14.83
CA TRP A 340 -8.63 -23.85 -13.49
C TRP A 340 -9.46 -24.84 -12.67
N GLY A 341 -10.79 -24.78 -12.78
CA GLY A 341 -11.69 -25.76 -12.15
C GLY A 341 -11.45 -27.19 -12.67
N MET A 342 -11.24 -27.34 -13.98
CA MET A 342 -10.87 -28.62 -14.59
C MET A 342 -9.54 -29.19 -14.08
N VAL A 343 -8.56 -28.33 -13.77
CA VAL A 343 -7.23 -28.75 -13.29
C VAL A 343 -7.22 -29.01 -11.78
N THR A 344 -7.97 -28.23 -11.01
CA THR A 344 -7.99 -28.32 -9.53
C THR A 344 -9.10 -29.22 -8.99
N GLY A 345 -9.98 -29.72 -9.85
CA GLY A 345 -11.11 -30.59 -9.47
C GLY A 345 -12.18 -29.87 -8.64
N LYS A 346 -12.26 -28.54 -8.75
CA LYS A 346 -13.26 -27.69 -8.12
C LYS A 346 -14.18 -27.07 -9.16
#